data_AF-A0A8S3V6F5-F1
#
_entry.id   AF-A0A8S3V6F5-F1
#
_cell.length_a   1.000
_cell.length_b   1.000
_cell.length_c   1.000
_cell.angle_alpha   90.00
_cell.angle_beta   90.00
_cell.angle_gamma   90.00
#
_symmetry.space_group_name_H-M   'P 1'
#
loop_
_entity.id
_entity.type
_entity.pdbx_description
1 polymer ?
#
loop_
_entity_poly.entity_id
_entity_poly.type
_entity_poly.pdbx_seq_one_letter_code
_entity_poly.pdbx_strand_id
1 'polypeptide(L)'
;MGKKSKKNKEKPAAASPEHKELSKGEKKEVLDTVNQLLEVCSNPVNAAGPKELEEYMKIKALVEKVINLQSGLYTPAVDREKNFPGFIEWLHSNGVETSVVDIKNFPGCGYGLQATKDLKEADPFLTIPRKVMMTTQTARDSVLGPLIGQDKMLQAMPSILLALHLLCEKKIPESFWKPYIDVLPDSYCTPLYFTEDEIKLLKGSPVQSDCYNQLKNIARQYAYFYRLFQNLPTTSKLPIKDCFTFEDYRWAVSTVMTRQNQIPTPDGSKITFGLIPMWDMCNHCNGTITTDYNMESDCSDCFALKEFKQGEQISIFYGARSNAELLVHNGFVYPENDMDRTAIKLGISKSDSLIDKKTKLLTALGLAPSRMFFIYSGKSL
;
A
#
# COMPACT_ATOMS: atom_id res chain seq x y z
N MET A 1 39.71 12.80 60.86
CA MET A 1 39.55 13.25 59.46
C MET A 1 39.41 12.02 58.57
N GLY A 2 38.23 11.76 58.01
CA GLY A 2 38.00 10.57 57.18
C GLY A 2 36.83 10.81 56.23
N LYS A 3 37.15 11.02 54.96
CA LYS A 3 36.22 11.30 53.86
C LYS A 3 35.26 10.11 53.65
N LYS A 4 33.95 10.33 53.71
CA LYS A 4 32.93 9.40 53.18
C LYS A 4 32.46 9.87 51.81
N SER A 5 32.67 9.00 50.81
CA SER A 5 32.29 9.17 49.41
C SER A 5 30.77 9.08 49.23
N LYS A 6 30.19 9.99 48.44
CA LYS A 6 28.79 9.97 48.00
C LYS A 6 28.64 8.96 46.86
N LYS A 7 27.88 7.88 47.07
CA LYS A 7 27.30 7.08 45.97
C LYS A 7 26.03 7.76 45.47
N ASN A 8 26.07 8.24 44.23
CA ASN A 8 24.89 8.64 43.47
C ASN A 8 23.97 7.42 43.29
N LYS A 9 22.69 7.58 43.62
CA LYS A 9 21.64 6.63 43.23
C LYS A 9 21.29 6.89 41.77
N GLU A 10 21.62 5.96 40.90
CA GLU A 10 21.07 5.90 39.54
C GLU A 10 19.55 5.70 39.63
N LYS A 11 18.81 6.45 38.80
CA LYS A 11 17.38 6.27 38.57
C LYS A 11 17.16 4.92 37.86
N PRO A 12 16.10 4.16 38.19
CA PRO A 12 15.81 2.91 37.50
C PRO A 12 15.49 3.19 36.02
N ALA A 13 16.04 2.34 35.15
CA ALA A 13 15.78 2.32 33.72
C ALA A 13 14.28 2.20 33.45
N ALA A 14 13.82 2.89 32.40
CA ALA A 14 12.44 2.84 31.93
C ALA A 14 12.04 1.39 31.63
N ALA A 15 10.90 0.97 32.18
CA ALA A 15 10.29 -0.31 31.86
C ALA A 15 10.00 -0.38 30.36
N SER A 16 10.33 -1.52 29.74
CA SER A 16 9.84 -1.90 28.42
C SER A 16 8.31 -1.81 28.38
N PRO A 17 7.68 -1.37 27.28
CA PRO A 17 6.23 -1.32 27.20
C PRO A 17 5.69 -2.74 27.31
N GLU A 18 5.00 -3.04 28.41
CA GLU A 18 4.28 -4.30 28.57
C GLU A 18 3.30 -4.44 27.40
N HIS A 19 3.41 -5.52 26.64
CA HIS A 19 2.43 -5.86 25.61
C HIS A 19 1.07 -6.05 26.28
N LYS A 20 0.20 -5.04 26.18
CA LYS A 20 -1.14 -5.09 26.75
C LYS A 20 -1.97 -6.09 25.95
N GLU A 21 -2.27 -7.24 26.53
CA GLU A 21 -3.23 -8.18 25.95
C GLU A 21 -4.67 -7.76 26.23
N LEU A 22 -5.55 -7.93 25.25
CA LEU A 22 -6.99 -7.76 25.45
C LEU A 22 -7.52 -8.83 26.42
N SER A 23 -8.36 -8.41 27.36
CA SER A 23 -9.10 -9.31 28.24
C SER A 23 -10.05 -10.22 27.44
N LYS A 24 -10.54 -11.29 28.07
CA LYS A 24 -11.53 -12.19 27.42
C LYS A 24 -12.81 -11.45 27.00
N GLY A 25 -13.25 -10.47 27.78
CA GLY A 25 -14.40 -9.64 27.46
C GLY A 25 -14.16 -8.76 26.24
N GLU A 26 -13.03 -8.06 26.21
CA GLU A 26 -12.62 -7.21 25.07
C GLU A 26 -12.44 -8.04 23.79
N LYS A 27 -11.77 -9.20 23.87
CA LYS A 27 -11.61 -10.13 22.72
C LYS A 27 -12.95 -10.56 22.15
N LYS A 28 -13.94 -10.84 23.01
CA LYS A 28 -15.30 -11.19 22.59
C LYS A 28 -16.00 -10.01 21.91
N GLU A 29 -15.91 -8.81 22.48
CA GLU A 29 -16.55 -7.61 21.91
C GLU A 29 -15.95 -7.23 20.55
N VAL A 30 -14.62 -7.35 20.41
CA VAL A 30 -13.95 -7.18 19.11
C VAL A 30 -14.48 -8.21 18.11
N LEU A 31 -14.54 -9.49 18.48
CA LEU A 31 -15.03 -10.55 17.60
C LEU A 31 -16.50 -10.32 17.18
N ASP A 32 -17.37 -9.93 18.11
CA ASP A 32 -18.77 -9.63 17.84
C ASP A 32 -18.91 -8.44 16.87
N THR A 33 -18.13 -7.38 17.08
CA THR A 33 -18.11 -6.21 16.18
C THR A 33 -17.55 -6.56 14.80
N VAL A 34 -16.50 -7.38 14.75
CA VAL A 34 -15.91 -7.90 13.51
C VAL A 34 -16.90 -8.75 12.71
N ASN A 35 -17.71 -9.57 13.39
CA ASN A 35 -18.75 -10.38 12.73
C ASN A 35 -19.83 -9.48 12.09
N GLN A 36 -20.27 -8.43 12.81
CA GLN A 36 -21.19 -7.44 12.26
C GLN A 36 -20.60 -6.71 11.05
N LEU A 37 -19.31 -6.33 11.13
CA LEU A 37 -18.60 -5.69 10.03
C LEU A 37 -18.54 -6.60 8.79
N LEU A 38 -18.23 -7.88 8.98
CA LEU A 38 -18.21 -8.86 7.89
C LEU A 38 -19.58 -9.01 7.22
N GLU A 39 -20.66 -9.08 8.01
CA GLU A 39 -22.02 -9.18 7.50
C GLU A 39 -22.37 -7.95 6.64
N VAL A 40 -22.16 -6.74 7.17
CA VAL A 40 -22.46 -5.48 6.46
C VAL A 40 -21.65 -5.38 5.17
N CYS A 41 -20.35 -5.67 5.20
CA CYS A 41 -19.48 -5.53 4.04
C CYS A 41 -19.64 -6.66 3.00
N SER A 42 -20.35 -7.73 3.33
CA SER A 42 -20.65 -8.85 2.41
C SER A 42 -21.92 -8.63 1.58
N ASN A 43 -22.72 -7.62 1.91
CA ASN A 43 -23.89 -7.25 1.11
C ASN A 43 -23.47 -6.80 -0.31
N PRO A 44 -24.32 -7.02 -1.33
CA PRO A 44 -24.09 -6.51 -2.67
C PRO A 44 -23.79 -5.00 -2.67
N VAL A 45 -22.99 -4.54 -3.62
CA VAL A 45 -22.70 -3.11 -3.77
C VAL A 45 -23.99 -2.38 -4.16
N ASN A 46 -24.34 -1.35 -3.41
CA ASN A 46 -25.47 -0.49 -3.75
C ASN A 46 -25.17 0.29 -5.04
N ALA A 47 -26.21 0.57 -5.83
CA ALA A 47 -26.07 1.52 -6.93
C ALA A 47 -25.68 2.91 -6.39
N ALA A 48 -24.92 3.68 -7.17
CA ALA A 48 -24.51 5.04 -6.81
C ALA A 48 -25.73 5.87 -6.37
N GLY A 49 -25.63 6.48 -5.19
CA GLY A 49 -26.73 7.26 -4.62
C GLY A 49 -26.69 7.36 -3.09
N PRO A 50 -27.77 7.88 -2.46
CA PRO A 50 -27.80 8.16 -1.01
C PRO A 50 -27.53 6.93 -0.14
N LYS A 51 -28.05 5.76 -0.55
CA LYS A 51 -27.85 4.49 0.17
C LYS A 51 -26.39 4.05 0.24
N GLU A 52 -25.59 4.45 -0.74
CA GLU A 52 -24.15 4.12 -0.79
C GLU A 52 -23.38 4.88 0.30
N LEU A 53 -23.72 6.16 0.52
CA LEU A 53 -23.14 6.96 1.59
C LEU A 53 -23.62 6.47 2.97
N GLU A 54 -24.91 6.13 3.12
CA GLU A 54 -25.44 5.56 4.37
C GLU A 54 -24.73 4.25 4.73
N GLU A 55 -24.50 3.37 3.75
CA GLU A 55 -23.73 2.14 3.94
C GLU A 55 -22.28 2.44 4.31
N TYR A 56 -21.63 3.37 3.62
CA TYR A 56 -20.26 3.79 3.92
C TYR A 56 -20.14 4.30 5.37
N MET A 57 -21.03 5.19 5.82
CA MET A 57 -21.01 5.72 7.18
C MET A 57 -21.23 4.62 8.22
N LYS A 58 -22.12 3.65 7.95
CA LYS A 58 -22.31 2.48 8.82
C LYS A 58 -21.05 1.64 8.94
N ILE A 59 -20.36 1.38 7.82
CA ILE A 59 -19.09 0.64 7.80
C ILE A 59 -18.02 1.41 8.56
N LYS A 60 -17.89 2.72 8.32
CA LYS A 60 -16.92 3.59 8.99
C LYS A 60 -17.11 3.60 10.51
N ALA A 61 -18.35 3.73 10.98
CA ALA A 61 -18.66 3.68 12.42
C ALA A 61 -18.28 2.34 13.07
N LEU A 62 -18.52 1.21 12.38
CA LEU A 62 -18.10 -0.11 12.86
C LEU A 62 -16.57 -0.27 12.88
N VAL A 63 -15.90 0.23 11.85
CA VAL A 63 -14.43 0.27 11.77
C VAL A 63 -13.84 1.08 12.92
N GLU A 64 -14.36 2.29 13.17
CA GLU A 64 -13.92 3.15 14.28
C GLU A 64 -14.18 2.50 15.64
N LYS A 65 -15.31 1.80 15.80
CA LYS A 65 -15.57 0.99 17.01
C LYS A 65 -14.51 -0.10 17.19
N VAL A 66 -14.16 -0.84 16.14
CA VAL A 66 -13.09 -1.86 16.20
C VAL A 66 -11.75 -1.23 16.58
N ILE A 67 -11.38 -0.12 15.94
CA ILE A 67 -10.13 0.61 16.25
C ILE A 67 -10.09 1.01 17.72
N ASN A 68 -11.18 1.57 18.25
CA ASN A 68 -11.25 1.99 19.66
C ASN A 68 -11.09 0.80 20.63
N LEU A 69 -11.74 -0.33 20.34
CA LEU A 69 -11.60 -1.56 21.14
C LEU A 69 -10.19 -2.14 21.08
N GLN A 70 -9.44 -1.86 20.02
CA GLN A 70 -8.07 -2.34 19.80
C GLN A 70 -6.98 -1.32 20.18
N SER A 71 -7.35 -0.13 20.66
CA SER A 71 -6.42 0.97 20.96
C SER A 71 -5.26 0.58 21.88
N GLY A 72 -5.47 -0.42 22.76
CA GLY A 72 -4.43 -0.95 23.65
C GLY A 72 -3.35 -1.82 22.97
N LEU A 73 -3.57 -2.29 21.75
CA LEU A 73 -2.66 -3.15 20.99
C LEU A 73 -1.70 -2.37 20.07
N TYR A 74 -1.73 -1.04 20.16
CA TYR A 74 -0.98 -0.14 19.30
C TYR A 74 0.53 -0.42 19.33
N THR A 75 1.13 -0.52 18.14
CA THR A 75 2.59 -0.54 17.99
C THR A 75 3.06 0.90 17.78
N PRO A 76 3.94 1.44 18.65
CA PRO A 76 4.44 2.81 18.52
C PRO A 76 5.01 3.09 17.14
N ALA A 77 4.72 4.28 16.62
CA ALA A 77 5.39 4.79 15.43
C ALA A 77 6.91 4.84 15.68
N VAL A 78 7.67 4.45 14.66
CA VAL A 78 9.12 4.49 14.68
C VAL A 78 9.56 5.80 14.03
N ASP A 79 10.57 6.45 14.60
CA ASP A 79 11.17 7.65 14.03
C ASP A 79 11.94 7.28 12.75
N ARG A 80 11.37 7.56 11.58
CA ARG A 80 11.95 7.19 10.28
C ARG A 80 13.35 7.77 10.08
N GLU A 81 13.56 9.03 10.48
CA GLU A 81 14.83 9.74 10.28
C GLU A 81 15.97 9.07 11.01
N LYS A 82 15.70 8.61 12.24
CA LYS A 82 16.69 7.87 13.04
C LYS A 82 17.05 6.51 12.43
N ASN A 83 16.21 5.95 11.57
CA ASN A 83 16.43 4.63 10.98
C ASN A 83 17.03 4.67 9.57
N PHE A 84 17.07 5.84 8.90
CA PHE A 84 17.71 5.95 7.58
C PHE A 84 19.16 5.47 7.56
N PRO A 85 20.04 5.79 8.55
CA PRO A 85 21.42 5.29 8.52
C PRO A 85 21.50 3.75 8.52
N GLY A 86 20.73 3.08 9.37
CA GLY A 86 20.69 1.61 9.42
C GLY A 86 20.08 0.99 8.15
N PHE A 87 19.12 1.68 7.53
CA PHE A 87 18.57 1.28 6.23
C PHE A 87 19.62 1.36 5.11
N ILE A 88 20.39 2.44 5.03
CA ILE A 88 21.47 2.59 4.05
C ILE A 88 22.57 1.54 4.27
N GLU A 89 22.98 1.29 5.52
CA GLU A 89 23.96 0.24 5.84
C GLU A 89 23.47 -1.15 5.42
N TRP A 90 22.19 -1.46 5.67
CA TRP A 90 21.58 -2.70 5.22
C TRP A 90 21.56 -2.83 3.69
N LEU A 91 21.23 -1.76 2.96
CA LEU A 91 21.29 -1.73 1.50
C LEU A 91 22.72 -2.02 0.98
N HIS A 92 23.72 -1.34 1.54
CA HIS A 92 25.13 -1.50 1.15
C HIS A 92 25.62 -2.93 1.42
N SER A 93 25.29 -3.51 2.59
CA SER A 93 25.63 -4.90 2.92
C SER A 93 24.96 -5.94 2.01
N ASN A 94 23.93 -5.54 1.26
CA ASN A 94 23.24 -6.37 0.27
C ASN A 94 23.54 -5.96 -1.19
N GLY A 95 24.57 -5.15 -1.41
CA GLY A 95 25.06 -4.83 -2.76
C GLY A 95 24.28 -3.74 -3.48
N VAL A 96 23.48 -2.94 -2.78
CA VAL A 96 22.83 -1.75 -3.35
C VAL A 96 23.74 -0.55 -3.18
N GLU A 97 24.17 0.05 -4.29
CA GLU A 97 24.96 1.28 -4.29
C GLU A 97 24.05 2.51 -4.21
N THR A 98 24.34 3.44 -3.29
CA THR A 98 23.52 4.64 -3.10
C THR A 98 24.33 5.94 -3.18
N SER A 99 25.60 5.92 -3.60
CA SER A 99 26.46 7.12 -3.63
C SER A 99 25.91 8.29 -4.45
N VAL A 100 25.01 8.03 -5.40
CA VAL A 100 24.44 9.05 -6.30
C VAL A 100 23.12 9.63 -5.80
N VAL A 101 22.60 9.15 -4.67
CA VAL A 101 21.32 9.56 -4.11
C VAL A 101 21.39 9.78 -2.58
N ASP A 102 20.58 10.69 -2.07
CA ASP A 102 20.38 10.90 -0.63
C ASP A 102 18.87 10.96 -0.33
N ILE A 103 18.47 10.57 0.88
CA ILE A 103 17.07 10.64 1.31
C ILE A 103 16.81 12.04 1.90
N LYS A 104 15.86 12.77 1.34
CA LYS A 104 15.47 14.11 1.79
C LYS A 104 13.97 14.26 1.91
N ASN A 105 13.54 15.15 2.78
CA ASN A 105 12.14 15.58 2.86
C ASN A 105 11.92 16.77 1.91
N PHE A 106 10.96 16.63 1.00
CA PHE A 106 10.55 17.65 0.04
C PHE A 106 9.18 18.20 0.42
N PRO A 107 9.04 19.53 0.57
CA PRO A 107 7.75 20.15 0.89
C PRO A 107 6.64 19.71 -0.07
N GLY A 108 5.52 19.24 0.49
CA GLY A 108 4.35 18.80 -0.29
C GLY A 108 4.41 17.36 -0.83
N CYS A 109 5.59 16.76 -0.93
CA CYS A 109 5.77 15.37 -1.40
C CYS A 109 6.21 14.41 -0.29
N GLY A 110 6.72 14.94 0.83
CA GLY A 110 7.31 14.13 1.89
C GLY A 110 8.70 13.63 1.52
N TYR A 111 9.09 12.48 2.05
CA TYR A 111 10.41 11.90 1.76
C TYR A 111 10.55 11.45 0.31
N GLY A 112 11.70 11.77 -0.28
CA GLY A 112 12.09 11.41 -1.65
C GLY A 112 13.60 11.23 -1.79
N LEU A 113 14.06 10.94 -3.01
CA LEU A 113 15.49 10.86 -3.32
C LEU A 113 16.00 12.18 -3.91
N GLN A 114 17.16 12.64 -3.46
CA GLN A 114 17.89 13.80 -3.96
C GLN A 114 19.15 13.32 -4.69
N ALA A 115 19.46 13.92 -5.85
CA ALA A 115 20.71 13.63 -6.55
C ALA A 115 21.91 14.22 -5.80
N THR A 116 22.96 13.42 -5.57
CA THR A 116 24.20 13.90 -4.91
C THR A 116 25.24 14.45 -5.91
N LYS A 117 24.98 14.26 -7.21
CA LYS A 117 25.75 14.76 -8.35
C LYS A 117 24.82 14.95 -9.55
N ASP A 118 25.29 15.63 -10.59
CA ASP A 118 24.55 15.74 -11.86
C ASP A 118 24.35 14.35 -12.49
N LEU A 119 23.11 14.07 -12.90
CA LEU A 119 22.69 12.89 -13.65
C LEU A 119 22.10 13.35 -14.99
N LYS A 120 22.52 12.72 -16.08
CA LYS A 120 21.92 12.90 -17.41
C LYS A 120 20.74 11.95 -17.59
N GLU A 121 19.87 12.27 -18.55
CA GLU A 121 18.86 11.32 -19.01
C GLU A 121 19.51 9.97 -19.37
N ALA A 122 18.86 8.88 -18.95
CA ALA A 122 19.31 7.51 -19.08
C ALA A 122 20.57 7.12 -18.27
N ASP A 123 21.14 8.00 -17.43
CA ASP A 123 22.19 7.57 -16.50
C ASP A 123 21.59 6.58 -15.48
N PRO A 124 22.25 5.43 -15.22
CA PRO A 124 21.84 4.53 -14.15
C PRO A 124 22.05 5.19 -12.79
N PHE A 125 21.06 5.14 -11.91
CA PHE A 125 21.15 5.73 -10.57
C PHE A 125 20.84 4.76 -9.43
N LEU A 126 20.10 3.68 -9.69
CA LEU A 126 19.87 2.60 -8.73
C LEU A 126 19.81 1.25 -9.47
N THR A 127 20.43 0.25 -8.87
CA THR A 127 20.27 -1.17 -9.21
C THR A 127 19.90 -1.91 -7.93
N ILE A 128 18.71 -2.48 -7.88
CA ILE A 128 18.16 -3.13 -6.67
C ILE A 128 18.09 -4.64 -6.88
N PRO A 129 18.92 -5.44 -6.20
CA PRO A 129 18.87 -6.90 -6.30
C PRO A 129 17.56 -7.48 -5.78
N ARG A 130 17.09 -8.58 -6.37
CA ARG A 130 15.88 -9.30 -5.90
C ARG A 130 15.92 -9.59 -4.40
N LYS A 131 17.10 -9.93 -3.89
CA LYS A 131 17.34 -10.36 -2.51
C LYS A 131 16.76 -9.38 -1.48
N VAL A 132 16.82 -8.07 -1.74
CA VAL A 132 16.31 -7.05 -0.79
C VAL A 132 14.81 -6.81 -0.95
N MET A 133 14.19 -7.25 -2.04
CA MET A 133 12.77 -7.04 -2.30
C MET A 133 11.88 -7.93 -1.41
N MET A 134 10.76 -7.40 -0.93
CA MET A 134 9.71 -8.20 -0.30
C MET A 134 8.70 -8.58 -1.38
N THR A 135 8.46 -9.88 -1.62
CA THR A 135 7.61 -10.32 -2.74
C THR A 135 6.56 -11.33 -2.30
N THR A 136 5.58 -11.62 -3.18
CA THR A 136 4.67 -12.74 -2.90
C THR A 136 5.39 -14.10 -2.90
N GLN A 137 6.58 -14.20 -3.49
CA GLN A 137 7.39 -15.41 -3.41
C GLN A 137 8.01 -15.55 -2.02
N THR A 138 8.65 -14.50 -1.50
CA THR A 138 9.19 -14.52 -0.12
C THR A 138 8.08 -14.73 0.91
N ALA A 139 6.87 -14.24 0.65
CA ALA A 139 5.69 -14.54 1.47
C ALA A 139 5.34 -16.04 1.51
N ARG A 140 5.45 -16.75 0.38
CA ARG A 140 5.24 -18.22 0.30
C ARG A 140 6.30 -18.99 1.06
N ASP A 141 7.52 -18.48 1.06
CA ASP A 141 8.68 -19.09 1.74
C ASP A 141 8.73 -18.73 3.25
N SER A 142 7.83 -17.86 3.72
CA SER A 142 7.74 -17.41 5.11
C SER A 142 6.79 -18.25 5.98
N VAL A 143 6.59 -17.81 7.24
CA VAL A 143 5.57 -18.37 8.17
C VAL A 143 4.15 -18.38 7.62
N LEU A 144 3.85 -17.58 6.58
CA LEU A 144 2.55 -17.58 5.90
C LEU A 144 2.37 -18.75 4.92
N GLY A 145 3.44 -19.39 4.45
CA GLY A 145 3.41 -20.46 3.45
C GLY A 145 2.33 -21.52 3.68
N PRO A 146 2.24 -22.14 4.88
CA PRO A 146 1.22 -23.14 5.19
C PRO A 146 -0.22 -22.62 5.10
N LEU A 147 -0.45 -21.35 5.43
CA LEU A 147 -1.78 -20.73 5.37
C LEU A 147 -2.20 -20.46 3.91
N ILE A 148 -1.26 -20.03 3.06
CA ILE A 148 -1.53 -19.74 1.65
C ILE A 148 -2.06 -20.98 0.92
N GLY A 149 -1.55 -22.16 1.22
CA GLY A 149 -2.06 -23.42 0.65
C GLY A 149 -3.51 -23.74 1.02
N GLN A 150 -4.02 -23.18 2.12
CA GLN A 150 -5.35 -23.47 2.68
C GLN A 150 -6.39 -22.39 2.38
N ASP A 151 -5.95 -21.17 1.99
CA ASP A 151 -6.81 -20.00 1.84
C ASP A 151 -6.89 -19.52 0.38
N LYS A 152 -8.09 -19.53 -0.20
CA LYS A 152 -8.33 -19.12 -1.59
C LYS A 152 -8.12 -17.63 -1.82
N MET A 153 -8.38 -16.78 -0.82
CA MET A 153 -8.20 -15.34 -0.95
C MET A 153 -6.71 -15.00 -1.07
N LEU A 154 -5.86 -15.62 -0.25
CA LEU A 154 -4.40 -15.45 -0.33
C LEU A 154 -3.81 -15.97 -1.65
N GLN A 155 -4.39 -17.03 -2.23
CA GLN A 155 -3.98 -17.55 -3.53
C GLN A 155 -4.37 -16.60 -4.68
N ALA A 156 -5.54 -15.97 -4.59
CA ALA A 156 -6.09 -15.12 -5.65
C ALA A 156 -5.69 -13.65 -5.56
N MET A 157 -5.29 -13.16 -4.38
CA MET A 157 -5.06 -11.74 -4.11
C MET A 157 -3.60 -11.47 -3.69
N PRO A 158 -2.67 -11.30 -4.65
CA PRO A 158 -1.25 -11.12 -4.36
C PRO A 158 -0.94 -9.87 -3.51
N SER A 159 -1.65 -8.76 -3.72
CA SER A 159 -1.47 -7.54 -2.92
C SER A 159 -1.82 -7.77 -1.44
N ILE A 160 -2.85 -8.57 -1.16
CA ILE A 160 -3.28 -8.88 0.20
C ILE A 160 -2.30 -9.83 0.86
N LEU A 161 -1.80 -10.83 0.11
CA LEU A 161 -0.72 -11.69 0.56
C LEU A 161 0.52 -10.87 0.93
N LEU A 162 0.92 -9.91 0.10
CA LEU A 162 2.06 -9.05 0.36
C LEU A 162 1.85 -8.16 1.60
N ALA A 163 0.62 -7.66 1.82
CA ALA A 163 0.29 -6.86 3.01
C ALA A 163 0.38 -7.69 4.31
N LEU A 164 -0.11 -8.94 4.31
CA LEU A 164 0.05 -9.81 5.47
C LEU A 164 1.51 -10.23 5.69
N HIS A 165 2.28 -10.44 4.62
CA HIS A 165 3.70 -10.71 4.74
C HIS A 165 4.44 -9.55 5.39
N LEU A 166 4.19 -8.33 4.93
CA LEU A 166 4.72 -7.10 5.53
C LEU A 166 4.39 -7.00 7.02
N LEU A 167 3.16 -7.32 7.43
CA LEU A 167 2.77 -7.31 8.84
C LEU A 167 3.46 -8.37 9.67
N CYS A 168 3.56 -9.60 9.16
CA CYS A 168 4.28 -10.67 9.85
C CYS A 168 5.74 -10.26 10.08
N GLU A 169 6.43 -9.77 9.05
CA GLU A 169 7.82 -9.32 9.14
C GLU A 169 7.98 -8.12 10.08
N LYS A 170 7.02 -7.17 10.09
CA LYS A 170 7.03 -6.03 11.02
C LYS A 170 7.03 -6.47 12.49
N LYS A 171 6.38 -7.58 12.82
CA LYS A 171 6.30 -8.12 14.20
C LYS A 171 7.46 -9.06 14.55
N ILE A 172 8.37 -9.34 13.61
CA ILE A 172 9.59 -10.13 13.86
C ILE A 172 10.75 -9.15 14.14
N PRO A 173 11.28 -9.08 15.37
CA PRO A 173 12.34 -8.12 15.72
C PRO A 173 13.59 -8.27 14.84
N GLU A 174 13.98 -9.51 14.56
CA GLU A 174 15.14 -9.88 13.75
C GLU A 174 14.80 -10.09 12.27
N SER A 175 13.74 -9.46 11.77
CA SER A 175 13.36 -9.59 10.36
C SER A 175 14.50 -9.08 9.48
N PHE A 176 14.81 -9.83 8.41
CA PHE A 176 15.77 -9.38 7.39
C PHE A 176 15.38 -8.02 6.79
N TRP A 177 14.08 -7.74 6.68
CA TRP A 177 13.54 -6.49 6.14
C TRP A 177 13.26 -5.42 7.21
N LYS A 178 13.66 -5.64 8.48
CA LYS A 178 13.44 -4.67 9.56
C LYS A 178 13.96 -3.26 9.21
N PRO A 179 15.16 -3.08 8.63
CA PRO A 179 15.64 -1.75 8.25
C PRO A 179 14.78 -1.06 7.19
N TYR A 180 14.22 -1.81 6.23
CA TYR A 180 13.29 -1.28 5.24
C TYR A 180 11.94 -0.92 5.88
N ILE A 181 11.40 -1.80 6.73
CA ILE A 181 10.10 -1.61 7.39
C ILE A 181 10.12 -0.38 8.30
N ASP A 182 11.23 -0.14 9.00
CA ASP A 182 11.38 0.99 9.93
C ASP A 182 11.50 2.35 9.25
N VAL A 183 11.79 2.37 7.95
CA VAL A 183 11.81 3.60 7.15
C VAL A 183 10.56 3.80 6.31
N LEU A 184 9.52 2.96 6.42
CA LEU A 184 8.24 3.18 5.76
C LEU A 184 7.43 4.29 6.46
N PRO A 185 6.55 5.02 5.74
CA PRO A 185 5.59 5.93 6.36
C PRO A 185 4.76 5.24 7.44
N ASP A 186 4.43 5.94 8.52
CA ASP A 186 3.52 5.46 9.57
C ASP A 186 2.04 5.63 9.22
N SER A 187 1.75 6.52 8.26
CA SER A 187 0.43 6.90 7.80
C SER A 187 0.45 7.27 6.32
N TYR A 188 -0.72 7.31 5.70
CA TYR A 188 -0.92 7.60 4.28
C TYR A 188 -2.11 8.52 4.08
N CYS A 189 -2.23 9.10 2.88
CA CYS A 189 -3.34 9.97 2.50
C CYS A 189 -4.32 9.27 1.54
N THR A 190 -4.41 7.94 1.59
CA THR A 190 -5.42 7.20 0.80
C THR A 190 -6.82 7.41 1.40
N PRO A 191 -7.91 7.17 0.65
CA PRO A 191 -9.28 7.34 1.15
C PRO A 191 -9.62 6.54 2.42
N LEU A 192 -8.82 5.53 2.79
CA LEU A 192 -8.94 4.79 4.05
C LEU A 192 -8.66 5.64 5.30
N TYR A 193 -8.00 6.79 5.14
CA TYR A 193 -7.65 7.72 6.22
C TYR A 193 -8.54 8.96 6.23
N PHE A 194 -9.44 9.11 5.26
CA PHE A 194 -10.28 10.30 5.18
C PHE A 194 -11.26 10.36 6.35
N THR A 195 -11.38 11.57 6.87
CA THR A 195 -12.44 11.98 7.78
C THR A 195 -13.80 11.97 7.08
N GLU A 196 -14.86 12.03 7.87
CA GLU A 196 -16.22 12.17 7.32
C GLU A 196 -16.41 13.45 6.50
N ASP A 197 -15.67 14.51 6.79
CA ASP A 197 -15.83 15.77 6.07
C ASP A 197 -15.05 15.74 4.76
N GLU A 198 -13.85 15.17 4.74
CA GLU A 198 -13.07 14.97 3.52
C GLU A 198 -13.80 14.05 2.53
N ILE A 199 -14.40 12.95 2.99
CA ILE A 199 -15.12 12.03 2.10
C ILE A 199 -16.37 12.70 1.48
N LYS A 200 -17.04 13.60 2.21
CA LYS A 200 -18.20 14.36 1.69
C LYS A 200 -17.82 15.31 0.57
N LEU A 201 -16.55 15.76 0.50
CA LEU A 201 -16.07 16.61 -0.61
C LEU A 201 -16.06 15.86 -1.95
N LEU A 202 -16.03 14.53 -1.94
CA LEU A 202 -16.08 13.72 -3.15
C LEU A 202 -17.50 13.60 -3.74
N LYS A 203 -18.52 14.20 -3.12
CA LYS A 203 -19.91 14.08 -3.54
C LYS A 203 -20.09 14.48 -5.01
N GLY A 204 -20.61 13.55 -5.81
CA GLY A 204 -20.88 13.76 -7.24
C GLY A 204 -19.65 13.58 -8.14
N SER A 205 -18.47 13.31 -7.57
CA SER A 205 -17.30 12.97 -8.35
C SER A 205 -17.35 11.50 -8.82
N PRO A 206 -16.71 11.16 -9.96
CA PRO A 206 -16.60 9.78 -10.42
C PRO A 206 -15.86 8.84 -9.48
N VAL A 207 -15.01 9.37 -8.58
CA VAL A 207 -14.15 8.60 -7.66
C VAL A 207 -14.86 8.24 -6.35
N GLN A 208 -16.02 8.86 -6.06
CA GLN A 208 -16.76 8.68 -4.82
C GLN A 208 -17.05 7.21 -4.50
N SER A 209 -17.62 6.48 -5.47
CA SER A 209 -17.95 5.06 -5.29
C SER A 209 -16.70 4.20 -5.12
N ASP A 210 -15.59 4.54 -5.77
CA ASP A 210 -14.33 3.81 -5.62
C ASP A 210 -13.77 3.96 -4.20
N CYS A 211 -13.82 5.16 -3.62
CA CYS A 211 -13.43 5.41 -2.23
C CYS A 211 -14.30 4.63 -1.24
N TYR A 212 -15.62 4.60 -1.44
CA TYR A 212 -16.53 3.86 -0.57
C TYR A 212 -16.30 2.35 -0.66
N ASN A 213 -16.17 1.84 -1.89
CA ASN A 213 -15.89 0.43 -2.14
C ASN A 213 -14.52 0.01 -1.60
N GLN A 214 -13.53 0.91 -1.61
CA GLN A 214 -12.22 0.64 -1.02
C GLN A 214 -12.35 0.35 0.48
N LEU A 215 -13.01 1.23 1.25
CA LEU A 215 -13.23 0.98 2.69
C LEU A 215 -14.02 -0.32 2.92
N LYS A 216 -15.11 -0.53 2.18
CA LYS A 216 -15.94 -1.76 2.28
C LYS A 216 -15.12 -3.02 2.02
N ASN A 217 -14.27 -3.03 0.99
CA ASN A 217 -13.46 -4.17 0.62
C ASN A 217 -12.37 -4.46 1.67
N ILE A 218 -11.65 -3.43 2.13
CA ILE A 218 -10.61 -3.58 3.16
C ILE A 218 -11.21 -4.01 4.50
N ALA A 219 -12.35 -3.44 4.90
CA ALA A 219 -13.06 -3.85 6.10
C ALA A 219 -13.55 -5.31 6.03
N ARG A 220 -14.07 -5.74 4.88
CA ARG A 220 -14.45 -7.15 4.65
C ARG A 220 -13.25 -8.09 4.78
N GLN A 221 -12.12 -7.74 4.16
CA GLN A 221 -10.91 -8.56 4.18
C GLN A 221 -10.32 -8.63 5.59
N TYR A 222 -10.22 -7.50 6.29
CA TYR A 222 -9.82 -7.46 7.69
C TYR A 222 -10.69 -8.40 8.54
N ALA A 223 -12.01 -8.27 8.45
CA ALA A 223 -12.92 -9.06 9.25
C ALA A 223 -12.82 -10.57 8.92
N TYR A 224 -12.63 -10.89 7.64
CA TYR A 224 -12.36 -12.26 7.19
C TYR A 224 -11.08 -12.83 7.82
N PHE A 225 -9.94 -12.14 7.69
CA PHE A 225 -8.66 -12.62 8.21
C PHE A 225 -8.63 -12.64 9.73
N TYR A 226 -9.26 -11.68 10.41
CA TYR A 226 -9.40 -11.69 11.85
C TYR A 226 -10.09 -12.98 12.32
N ARG A 227 -11.23 -13.34 11.71
CA ARG A 227 -11.91 -14.62 12.00
C ARG A 227 -11.05 -15.82 11.64
N LEU A 228 -10.35 -15.78 10.51
CA LEU A 228 -9.48 -16.87 10.05
C LEU A 228 -8.39 -17.17 11.10
N PHE A 229 -7.74 -16.14 11.62
CA PHE A 229 -6.65 -16.25 12.60
C PHE A 229 -7.12 -16.74 13.98
N GLN A 230 -8.38 -16.49 14.34
CA GLN A 230 -8.95 -17.04 15.58
C GLN A 230 -9.34 -18.51 15.45
N ASN A 231 -9.75 -18.97 14.26
CA ASN A 231 -10.37 -20.29 14.09
C ASN A 231 -9.45 -21.36 13.49
N LEU A 232 -8.38 -20.99 12.77
CA LEU A 232 -7.50 -21.96 12.12
C LEU A 232 -6.26 -22.29 12.95
N PRO A 233 -6.01 -23.56 13.32
CA PRO A 233 -4.82 -23.97 14.08
C PRO A 233 -3.50 -23.63 13.38
N THR A 234 -3.46 -23.68 12.04
CA THR A 234 -2.29 -23.32 11.21
C THR A 234 -1.77 -21.91 11.49
N THR A 235 -2.63 -21.02 11.98
CA THR A 235 -2.30 -19.61 12.27
C THR A 235 -1.62 -19.41 13.62
N SER A 236 -1.52 -20.46 14.45
CA SER A 236 -0.91 -20.42 15.80
C SER A 236 0.50 -19.85 15.82
N LYS A 237 1.26 -20.02 14.74
CA LYS A 237 2.65 -19.55 14.61
C LYS A 237 2.79 -18.17 13.98
N LEU A 238 1.70 -17.52 13.57
CA LEU A 238 1.77 -16.22 12.94
C LEU A 238 2.14 -15.15 13.97
N PRO A 239 3.16 -14.31 13.72
CA PRO A 239 3.52 -13.20 14.61
C PRO A 239 2.37 -12.23 14.91
N ILE A 240 1.41 -12.14 13.99
CA ILE A 240 0.27 -11.24 14.08
C ILE A 240 -0.97 -11.84 14.76
N LYS A 241 -0.96 -13.13 15.13
CA LYS A 241 -2.18 -13.84 15.59
C LYS A 241 -2.93 -13.11 16.71
N ASP A 242 -2.21 -12.67 17.72
CA ASP A 242 -2.78 -12.08 18.93
C ASP A 242 -2.78 -10.54 18.93
N CYS A 243 -2.22 -9.93 17.88
CA CYS A 243 -2.09 -8.47 17.74
C CYS A 243 -2.52 -7.94 16.37
N PHE A 244 -3.37 -8.67 15.63
CA PHE A 244 -3.89 -8.24 14.32
C PHE A 244 -4.98 -7.17 14.49
N THR A 245 -4.59 -5.91 14.36
CA THR A 245 -5.51 -4.75 14.48
C THR A 245 -5.98 -4.24 13.12
N PHE A 246 -7.10 -3.51 13.10
CA PHE A 246 -7.56 -2.84 11.87
C PHE A 246 -6.55 -1.78 11.42
N GLU A 247 -5.91 -1.06 12.36
CA GLU A 247 -4.88 -0.07 12.06
C GLU A 247 -3.66 -0.68 11.39
N ASP A 248 -3.14 -1.79 11.93
CA ASP A 248 -2.04 -2.54 11.32
C ASP A 248 -2.43 -2.98 9.89
N TYR A 249 -3.63 -3.54 9.72
CA TYR A 249 -4.10 -3.97 8.40
C TYR A 249 -4.25 -2.81 7.42
N ARG A 250 -4.86 -1.69 7.86
CA ARG A 250 -5.02 -0.46 7.07
C ARG A 250 -3.66 0.08 6.63
N TRP A 251 -2.69 0.13 7.54
CA TRP A 251 -1.32 0.54 7.25
C TRP A 251 -0.66 -0.35 6.19
N ALA A 252 -0.76 -1.67 6.35
CA ALA A 252 -0.11 -2.62 5.45
C ALA A 252 -0.70 -2.62 4.04
N VAL A 253 -2.03 -2.61 3.91
CA VAL A 253 -2.67 -2.54 2.59
C VAL A 253 -2.40 -1.19 1.92
N SER A 254 -2.26 -0.11 2.70
CA SER A 254 -1.90 1.21 2.17
C SER A 254 -0.46 1.25 1.72
N THR A 255 0.46 0.68 2.50
CA THR A 255 1.86 0.50 2.11
C THR A 255 1.96 -0.23 0.78
N VAL A 256 1.28 -1.38 0.68
CA VAL A 256 1.32 -2.20 -0.53
C VAL A 256 0.67 -1.50 -1.71
N MET A 257 -0.53 -0.92 -1.57
CA MET A 257 -1.19 -0.31 -2.73
C MET A 257 -0.40 0.89 -3.28
N THR A 258 0.26 1.65 -2.41
CA THR A 258 0.98 2.88 -2.79
C THR A 258 2.38 2.60 -3.35
N ARG A 259 2.95 1.40 -3.12
CA ARG A 259 4.38 1.09 -3.40
C ARG A 259 4.65 -0.22 -4.14
N GLN A 260 3.66 -1.09 -4.34
CA GLN A 260 3.89 -2.39 -4.99
C GLN A 260 4.18 -2.28 -6.48
N ASN A 261 4.99 -3.20 -6.97
CA ASN A 261 5.40 -3.32 -8.37
C ASN A 261 5.21 -4.75 -8.87
N GLN A 262 5.08 -4.88 -10.17
CA GLN A 262 5.09 -6.16 -10.86
C GLN A 262 6.50 -6.44 -11.37
N ILE A 263 7.06 -7.57 -10.96
CA ILE A 263 8.39 -8.04 -11.39
C ILE A 263 8.29 -9.50 -11.84
N PRO A 264 9.15 -9.97 -12.76
CA PRO A 264 9.20 -11.38 -13.11
C PRO A 264 9.58 -12.25 -11.90
N THR A 265 9.12 -13.50 -11.88
CA THR A 265 9.60 -14.54 -10.95
C THR A 265 11.05 -14.91 -11.25
N PRO A 266 11.79 -15.55 -10.32
CA PRO A 266 13.21 -15.90 -10.54
C PRO A 266 13.47 -16.75 -11.78
N ASP A 267 12.49 -17.56 -12.20
CA ASP A 267 12.53 -18.38 -13.40
C ASP A 267 12.03 -17.66 -14.67
N GLY A 268 11.60 -16.41 -14.55
CA GLY A 268 11.04 -15.59 -15.63
C GLY A 268 9.68 -16.05 -16.17
N SER A 269 9.06 -17.09 -15.58
CA SER A 269 7.87 -17.72 -16.15
C SER A 269 6.56 -16.98 -15.87
N LYS A 270 6.53 -16.17 -14.80
CA LYS A 270 5.34 -15.46 -14.32
C LYS A 270 5.71 -14.10 -13.77
N ILE A 271 4.68 -13.29 -13.50
CA ILE A 271 4.81 -12.04 -12.75
C ILE A 271 4.47 -12.28 -11.27
N THR A 272 5.24 -11.68 -10.39
CA THR A 272 4.99 -11.57 -8.95
C THR A 272 4.84 -10.10 -8.55
N PHE A 273 4.22 -9.85 -7.41
CA PHE A 273 4.14 -8.52 -6.82
C PHE A 273 5.24 -8.37 -5.76
N GLY A 274 5.84 -7.20 -5.68
CA GLY A 274 6.85 -6.91 -4.67
C GLY A 274 7.00 -5.43 -4.31
N LEU A 275 7.54 -5.21 -3.12
CA LEU A 275 8.05 -3.93 -2.64
C LEU A 275 9.55 -3.86 -2.94
N ILE A 276 10.01 -2.74 -3.48
CA ILE A 276 11.38 -2.55 -3.96
C ILE A 276 12.04 -1.46 -3.08
N PRO A 277 12.78 -1.85 -2.03
CA PRO A 277 13.43 -0.88 -1.14
C PRO A 277 14.36 0.07 -1.90
N MET A 278 14.48 1.28 -1.36
CA MET A 278 15.23 2.41 -1.92
C MET A 278 14.57 3.02 -3.15
N TRP A 279 14.30 2.23 -4.19
CA TRP A 279 13.65 2.73 -5.41
C TRP A 279 12.25 3.27 -5.15
N ASP A 280 11.47 2.63 -4.26
CA ASP A 280 10.12 3.09 -3.94
C ASP A 280 10.07 4.44 -3.20
N MET A 281 11.23 5.01 -2.82
CA MET A 281 11.34 6.37 -2.27
C MET A 281 11.26 7.45 -3.35
N CYS A 282 11.43 7.12 -4.63
CA CYS A 282 11.28 8.09 -5.72
C CYS A 282 9.82 8.58 -5.79
N ASN A 283 9.61 9.90 -5.81
CA ASN A 283 8.29 10.50 -6.01
C ASN A 283 7.90 10.56 -7.49
N HIS A 284 6.62 10.83 -7.74
CA HIS A 284 6.03 10.86 -9.08
C HIS A 284 6.33 12.15 -9.86
N CYS A 285 6.51 12.03 -11.18
CA CYS A 285 6.39 13.12 -12.15
C CYS A 285 5.89 12.59 -13.51
N ASN A 286 5.48 13.47 -14.44
CA ASN A 286 5.16 13.08 -15.82
C ASN A 286 6.41 12.55 -16.56
N GLY A 287 6.20 11.60 -17.46
CA GLY A 287 7.26 11.07 -18.32
C GLY A 287 6.93 9.66 -18.84
N THR A 288 7.96 8.83 -18.93
CA THR A 288 7.88 7.44 -19.37
C THR A 288 8.52 6.52 -18.32
N ILE A 289 8.20 5.23 -18.38
CA ILE A 289 8.79 4.26 -17.45
C ILE A 289 10.27 4.05 -17.82
N THR A 290 11.17 4.32 -16.88
CA THR A 290 12.63 4.16 -17.04
C THR A 290 13.23 3.20 -16.02
N THR A 291 12.40 2.27 -15.54
CA THR A 291 12.82 1.18 -14.66
C THR A 291 12.45 -0.13 -15.33
N ASP A 292 13.41 -1.05 -15.39
CA ASP A 292 13.21 -2.38 -15.95
C ASP A 292 13.77 -3.44 -15.00
N TYR A 293 13.37 -4.69 -15.22
CA TYR A 293 13.89 -5.83 -14.49
C TYR A 293 14.87 -6.63 -15.34
N ASN A 294 16.13 -6.64 -14.93
CA ASN A 294 17.18 -7.39 -15.57
C ASN A 294 17.22 -8.82 -15.01
N MET A 295 16.78 -9.79 -15.83
CA MET A 295 16.75 -11.20 -15.46
C MET A 295 18.14 -11.84 -15.39
N GLU A 296 19.15 -11.30 -16.08
CA GLU A 296 20.51 -11.85 -16.07
C GLU A 296 21.24 -11.52 -14.77
N SER A 297 21.11 -10.28 -14.29
CA SER A 297 21.68 -9.84 -13.01
C SER A 297 20.73 -10.04 -11.81
N ASP A 298 19.50 -10.47 -12.06
CA ASP A 298 18.40 -10.59 -11.09
C ASP A 298 18.18 -9.31 -10.26
N CYS A 299 18.16 -8.17 -10.94
CA CYS A 299 18.03 -6.84 -10.35
C CYS A 299 16.95 -6.00 -11.06
N SER A 300 16.44 -4.98 -10.36
CA SER A 300 15.72 -3.87 -10.99
C SER A 300 16.70 -2.74 -11.28
N ASP A 301 16.85 -2.40 -12.56
CA ASP A 301 17.73 -1.35 -13.04
C ASP A 301 16.92 -0.07 -13.31
N CYS A 302 17.38 1.03 -12.74
CA CYS A 302 16.66 2.30 -12.71
C CYS A 302 17.51 3.40 -13.34
N PHE A 303 16.96 4.04 -14.36
CA PHE A 303 17.63 5.06 -15.15
C PHE A 303 16.95 6.41 -14.94
N ALA A 304 17.75 7.48 -14.90
CA ALA A 304 17.26 8.83 -14.76
C ALA A 304 16.32 9.19 -15.91
N LEU A 305 15.08 9.54 -15.58
CA LEU A 305 14.03 9.88 -16.55
C LEU A 305 14.37 11.11 -17.41
N LYS A 306 15.18 12.02 -16.84
CA LYS A 306 15.63 13.27 -17.43
C LYS A 306 16.92 13.69 -16.74
N GLU A 307 17.46 14.84 -17.14
CA GLU A 307 18.54 15.47 -16.39
C GLU A 307 18.08 15.86 -14.97
N PHE A 308 18.90 15.55 -13.98
CA PHE A 308 18.76 16.01 -12.59
C PHE A 308 20.08 16.62 -12.14
N LYS A 309 20.06 17.88 -11.70
CA LYS A 309 21.23 18.54 -11.12
C LYS A 309 21.48 18.08 -9.70
N GLN A 310 22.73 18.18 -9.24
CA GLN A 310 23.05 17.98 -7.84
C GLN A 310 22.11 18.81 -6.94
N GLY A 311 21.50 18.15 -5.95
CA GLY A 311 20.54 18.76 -5.03
C GLY A 311 19.09 18.73 -5.50
N GLU A 312 18.81 18.35 -6.76
CA GLU A 312 17.44 18.19 -7.24
C GLU A 312 16.82 16.87 -6.80
N GLN A 313 15.49 16.86 -6.72
CA GLN A 313 14.73 15.64 -6.44
C GLN A 313 14.74 14.72 -7.67
N ILE A 314 15.15 13.48 -7.47
CA ILE A 314 15.00 12.41 -8.46
C ILE A 314 13.56 11.90 -8.39
N SER A 315 12.84 12.07 -9.48
CA SER A 315 11.45 11.62 -9.65
C SER A 315 11.32 10.64 -10.79
N ILE A 316 10.34 9.73 -10.70
CA ILE A 316 10.06 8.71 -11.71
C ILE A 316 8.61 8.82 -12.19
N PHE A 317 8.31 8.24 -13.35
CA PHE A 317 6.93 8.11 -13.82
C PHE A 317 6.31 6.81 -13.30
N TYR A 318 5.32 6.92 -12.42
CA TYR A 318 4.62 5.77 -11.82
C TYR A 318 3.73 5.00 -12.81
N GLY A 319 3.59 5.50 -14.03
CA GLY A 319 2.70 4.95 -15.05
C GLY A 319 1.52 5.86 -15.38
N ALA A 320 0.80 5.48 -16.43
CA ALA A 320 -0.30 6.21 -17.04
C ALA A 320 -1.59 6.23 -16.18
N ARG A 321 -1.53 6.81 -14.98
CA ARG A 321 -2.62 6.83 -14.01
C ARG A 321 -3.38 8.15 -14.05
N SER A 322 -4.71 8.10 -13.93
CA SER A 322 -5.53 9.31 -13.73
C SER A 322 -5.37 9.85 -12.31
N ASN A 323 -5.78 11.08 -12.05
CA ASN A 323 -5.80 11.63 -10.69
C ASN A 323 -6.78 10.89 -9.77
N ALA A 324 -7.85 10.32 -10.32
CA ALA A 324 -8.73 9.44 -9.56
C ALA A 324 -7.98 8.16 -9.09
N GLU A 325 -7.20 7.55 -9.97
CA GLU A 325 -6.38 6.37 -9.64
C GLU A 325 -5.25 6.72 -8.65
N LEU A 326 -4.55 7.85 -8.85
CA LEU A 326 -3.51 8.33 -7.94
C LEU A 326 -4.07 8.66 -6.56
N LEU A 327 -5.24 9.28 -6.47
CA LEU A 327 -5.87 9.57 -5.18
C LEU A 327 -6.21 8.28 -4.44
N VAL A 328 -6.91 7.36 -5.11
CA VAL A 328 -7.42 6.14 -4.49
C VAL A 328 -6.29 5.16 -4.13
N HIS A 329 -5.29 5.01 -5.00
CA HIS A 329 -4.27 3.97 -4.87
C HIS A 329 -2.89 4.49 -4.45
N ASN A 330 -2.60 5.78 -4.60
CA ASN A 330 -1.32 6.36 -4.20
C ASN A 330 -1.45 7.45 -3.13
N GLY A 331 -2.66 7.90 -2.81
CA GLY A 331 -2.91 8.89 -1.76
C GLY A 331 -2.49 10.32 -2.12
N PHE A 332 -2.41 10.66 -3.41
CA PHE A 332 -2.11 12.03 -3.84
C PHE A 332 -2.81 12.38 -5.15
N VAL A 333 -2.93 13.67 -5.43
CA VAL A 333 -3.37 14.22 -6.72
C VAL A 333 -2.18 14.94 -7.34
N TYR A 334 -1.94 14.75 -8.63
CA TYR A 334 -0.89 15.44 -9.36
C TYR A 334 -1.52 16.53 -10.25
N PRO A 335 -1.37 17.82 -9.91
CA PRO A 335 -2.09 18.91 -10.58
C PRO A 335 -1.84 18.98 -12.10
N GLU A 336 -0.63 18.66 -12.54
CA GLU A 336 -0.21 18.73 -13.94
C GLU A 336 -0.24 17.35 -14.63
N ASN A 337 -1.17 16.47 -14.27
CA ASN A 337 -1.19 15.08 -14.77
C ASN A 337 -1.57 15.01 -16.26
N ASP A 338 -0.58 14.73 -17.11
CA ASP A 338 -0.76 14.57 -18.56
C ASP A 338 -1.63 13.35 -18.93
N MET A 339 -1.80 12.42 -17.98
CA MET A 339 -2.54 11.16 -18.15
C MET A 339 -3.91 11.18 -17.47
N ASP A 340 -4.35 12.36 -16.99
CA ASP A 340 -5.63 12.48 -16.32
C ASP A 340 -6.80 12.22 -17.29
N ARG A 341 -7.80 11.53 -16.76
CA ARG A 341 -8.94 11.07 -17.55
C ARG A 341 -10.13 10.77 -16.67
N THR A 342 -11.31 10.94 -17.24
CA THR A 342 -12.56 10.47 -16.66
C THR A 342 -13.23 9.43 -17.55
N ALA A 343 -13.93 8.48 -16.95
CA ALA A 343 -14.58 7.40 -17.66
C ALA A 343 -16.03 7.77 -18.02
N ILE A 344 -16.44 7.49 -19.27
CA ILE A 344 -17.82 7.65 -19.74
C ILE A 344 -18.33 6.33 -20.30
N LYS A 345 -19.48 5.87 -19.80
CA LYS A 345 -20.14 4.68 -20.34
C LYS A 345 -21.03 5.08 -21.50
N LEU A 346 -20.75 4.56 -22.68
CA LEU A 346 -21.59 4.75 -23.86
C LEU A 346 -22.07 3.39 -24.37
N GLY A 347 -23.26 3.38 -24.96
CA GLY A 347 -23.80 2.19 -25.60
C GLY A 347 -25.01 2.49 -26.45
N ILE A 348 -25.32 1.56 -27.35
CA ILE A 348 -26.50 1.67 -28.21
C ILE A 348 -27.75 1.40 -27.36
N SER A 349 -28.73 2.31 -27.43
CA SER A 349 -30.00 2.13 -26.75
C SER A 349 -30.74 0.91 -27.29
N LYS A 350 -31.37 0.13 -26.40
CA LYS A 350 -32.25 -0.99 -26.79
C LYS A 350 -33.47 -0.54 -27.62
N SER A 351 -33.84 0.73 -27.53
CA SER A 351 -34.95 1.31 -28.30
C SER A 351 -34.53 1.83 -29.69
N ASP A 352 -33.25 1.73 -30.05
CA ASP A 352 -32.75 2.20 -31.33
C ASP A 352 -33.19 1.25 -32.46
N SER A 353 -33.94 1.76 -33.44
CA SER A 353 -34.44 0.96 -34.57
C SER A 353 -33.33 0.37 -35.43
N LEU A 354 -32.09 0.87 -35.30
CA LEU A 354 -30.91 0.40 -35.99
C LEU A 354 -29.97 -0.43 -35.10
N ILE A 355 -30.41 -0.84 -33.90
CA ILE A 355 -29.55 -1.55 -32.93
C ILE A 355 -28.83 -2.77 -33.54
N ASP A 356 -29.52 -3.58 -34.34
CA ASP A 356 -28.92 -4.77 -34.96
C ASP A 356 -27.83 -4.40 -35.97
N LYS A 357 -28.06 -3.35 -36.77
CA LYS A 357 -27.08 -2.88 -37.75
C LYS A 357 -25.86 -2.27 -37.06
N LYS A 358 -26.09 -1.40 -36.07
CA LYS A 358 -25.03 -0.75 -35.29
C LYS A 358 -24.21 -1.78 -34.50
N THR A 359 -24.86 -2.75 -33.88
CA THR A 359 -24.20 -3.85 -33.14
C THR A 359 -23.34 -4.70 -34.07
N LYS A 360 -23.87 -5.14 -35.22
CA LYS A 360 -23.08 -5.91 -36.20
C LYS A 360 -21.85 -5.15 -36.68
N LEU A 361 -22.00 -3.85 -36.97
CA LEU A 361 -20.87 -2.99 -37.37
C LEU A 361 -19.82 -2.88 -36.26
N LEU A 362 -20.22 -2.58 -35.02
CA LEU A 362 -19.29 -2.49 -33.89
C LEU A 362 -18.56 -3.82 -33.67
N THR A 363 -19.26 -4.95 -33.69
CA THR A 363 -18.64 -6.28 -33.56
C THR A 363 -17.63 -6.54 -34.68
N ALA A 364 -17.94 -6.18 -35.92
CA ALA A 364 -17.00 -6.31 -37.05
C ALA A 364 -15.74 -5.44 -36.88
N LEU A 365 -15.85 -4.33 -36.15
CA LEU A 365 -14.73 -3.44 -35.78
C LEU A 365 -14.03 -3.86 -34.47
N GLY A 366 -14.42 -4.98 -33.85
CA GLY A 366 -13.88 -5.42 -32.56
C GLY A 366 -14.33 -4.57 -31.37
N LEU A 367 -15.44 -3.84 -31.50
CA LEU A 367 -15.98 -2.96 -30.47
C LEU A 367 -17.24 -3.56 -29.85
N ALA A 368 -17.33 -3.51 -28.51
CA ALA A 368 -18.53 -3.89 -27.80
C ALA A 368 -19.66 -2.83 -27.95
N PRO A 369 -20.94 -3.25 -28.11
CA PRO A 369 -22.09 -2.34 -28.24
C PRO A 369 -22.35 -1.43 -27.04
N SER A 370 -21.84 -1.80 -25.86
CA SER A 370 -21.78 -0.95 -24.67
C SER A 370 -20.43 -1.17 -24.00
N ARG A 371 -19.70 -0.08 -23.74
CA ARG A 371 -18.39 -0.13 -23.10
C ARG A 371 -18.06 1.18 -22.40
N MET A 372 -17.03 1.13 -21.56
CA MET A 372 -16.40 2.33 -21.02
C MET A 372 -15.46 2.94 -22.06
N PHE A 373 -15.51 4.26 -22.16
CA PHE A 373 -14.56 5.11 -22.88
C PHE A 373 -13.91 6.07 -21.89
N PHE A 374 -12.81 6.71 -22.30
CA PHE A 374 -12.11 7.70 -21.50
C PHE A 374 -12.09 9.04 -22.22
N ILE A 375 -12.35 10.11 -21.48
CA ILE A 375 -12.13 11.49 -21.89
C ILE A 375 -10.85 11.93 -21.19
N TYR A 376 -9.81 12.22 -21.97
CA TYR A 376 -8.52 12.66 -21.45
C TYR A 376 -8.50 14.18 -21.31
N SER A 377 -7.76 14.69 -20.33
CA SER A 377 -7.43 16.12 -20.28
C SER A 377 -6.69 16.49 -21.56
N GLY A 378 -7.31 17.31 -22.40
CA GLY A 378 -6.61 17.87 -23.56
C GLY A 378 -5.51 18.81 -23.09
N LYS A 379 -4.43 18.96 -23.87
CA LYS A 379 -3.62 20.17 -23.78
C LYS A 379 -4.55 21.34 -24.10
N SER A 380 -4.59 22.35 -23.24
CA SER A 380 -5.19 23.63 -23.64
C SER A 380 -4.49 24.03 -24.94
N LEU A 381 -5.27 24.17 -26.02
CA LEU A 381 -4.76 24.51 -27.36
C LEU A 381 -4.08 25.88 -27.36
#